data_AF-A0A257LU44-F1
#
_entry.id   AF-A0A257LU44-F1
#
_cell.length_a   1.000
_cell.length_b   1.000
_cell.length_c   1.000
_cell.angle_alpha   90.00
_cell.angle_beta   90.00
_cell.angle_gamma   90.00
#
_symmetry.space_group_name_H-M   'P 1'
#
loop_
_entity.id
_entity.type
_entity.pdbx_description
1 polymer ?
#
loop_
_entity_poly.entity_id
_entity_poly.type
_entity_poly.pdbx_seq_one_letter_code
_entity_poly.pdbx_strand_id
1 'polypeptide(L)'
;MPGAGDPDNRRVMRFGDELMEYERQTLQYIRNVVQLRRRHPSLRKGVLKTLVIEPDVWVYLKQYFNDKVIVGLNRGGTPKTVQLKLTGRWVDYFTGDTLSGNVETTIPALGTLILEEVK
;
A
#
# COMPACT_ATOMS: atom_id res chain seq x y z
N MET A 1 -6.98 -16.68 6.12
CA MET A 1 -7.55 -18.03 6.02
C MET A 1 -8.71 -17.98 5.04
N PRO A 2 -8.77 -18.87 4.04
CA PRO A 2 -9.93 -18.99 3.16
C PRO A 2 -11.13 -19.58 3.91
N GLY A 3 -12.34 -19.17 3.55
CA GLY A 3 -13.60 -19.71 4.07
C GLY A 3 -14.77 -19.33 3.17
N ALA A 4 -15.73 -20.25 3.01
CA ALA A 4 -16.95 -20.06 2.22
C ALA A 4 -18.08 -19.43 3.09
N GLY A 5 -19.33 -19.87 2.89
CA GLY A 5 -20.46 -19.47 3.74
C GLY A 5 -20.38 -20.04 5.15
N ASP A 6 -21.38 -19.75 5.98
CA ASP A 6 -21.50 -20.36 7.32
C ASP A 6 -21.68 -21.90 7.19
N PRO A 7 -21.05 -22.73 8.03
CA PRO A 7 -20.16 -22.41 9.17
C PRO A 7 -18.68 -22.21 8.81
N ASP A 8 -18.33 -22.30 7.52
CA ASP A 8 -16.96 -22.38 7.02
C ASP A 8 -16.14 -21.07 7.20
N ASN A 9 -16.80 -19.92 7.28
CA ASN A 9 -16.15 -18.64 7.62
C ASN A 9 -15.77 -18.49 9.11
N ARG A 10 -16.03 -19.50 9.95
CA ARG A 10 -15.71 -19.53 11.39
C ARG A 10 -14.70 -20.60 11.78
N ARG A 11 -13.85 -21.04 10.84
CA ARG A 11 -12.78 -22.02 11.11
C ARG A 11 -11.88 -21.57 12.27
N VAL A 12 -11.34 -22.54 12.99
CA VAL A 12 -10.38 -22.30 14.07
C VAL A 12 -9.13 -21.64 13.50
N MET A 13 -8.68 -20.58 14.17
CA MET A 13 -7.49 -19.84 13.77
C MET A 13 -6.23 -20.69 13.97
N ARG A 14 -5.32 -20.61 13.00
CA ARG A 14 -3.98 -21.22 13.07
C ARG A 14 -2.96 -20.22 13.57
N PHE A 15 -2.03 -20.64 14.42
CA PHE A 15 -1.03 -19.75 15.02
C PHE A 15 0.40 -20.30 14.92
N GLY A 16 1.37 -19.38 15.01
CA GLY A 16 2.79 -19.74 15.06
C GLY A 16 3.21 -20.63 13.89
N ASP A 17 3.72 -21.81 14.21
CA ASP A 17 4.24 -22.76 13.22
C ASP A 17 3.15 -23.41 12.37
N GLU A 18 1.88 -23.35 12.78
CA GLU A 18 0.73 -23.86 12.01
C GLU A 18 0.41 -23.02 10.76
N LEU A 19 0.97 -21.81 10.68
CA LEU A 19 0.79 -20.94 9.52
C LEU A 19 1.56 -21.48 8.32
N MET A 20 0.88 -21.60 7.18
CA MET A 20 1.53 -21.91 5.89
C MET A 20 2.38 -20.72 5.43
N GLU A 21 3.31 -20.96 4.50
CA GLU A 21 4.25 -19.93 4.03
C GLU A 21 3.55 -18.65 3.53
N TYR A 22 2.55 -18.78 2.66
CA TYR A 22 1.78 -17.63 2.16
C TYR A 22 1.01 -16.88 3.28
N GLU A 23 0.59 -17.57 4.34
CA GLU A 23 -0.06 -16.93 5.49
C GLU A 23 0.94 -16.16 6.34
N ARG A 24 2.17 -16.68 6.50
CA ARG A 24 3.26 -15.95 7.14
C ARG A 24 3.65 -14.70 6.35
N GLN A 25 3.75 -14.82 5.02
CA GLN A 25 3.99 -13.67 4.13
C GLN A 25 2.88 -12.62 4.24
N THR A 26 1.61 -13.06 4.22
CA THR A 26 0.44 -12.19 4.41
C THR A 26 0.50 -11.50 5.78
N LEU A 27 0.79 -12.25 6.84
CA LEU A 27 0.90 -11.70 8.20
C LEU A 27 2.02 -10.63 8.27
N GLN A 28 3.17 -10.90 7.66
CA GLN A 28 4.28 -9.95 7.63
C GLN A 28 3.93 -8.69 6.83
N TYR A 29 3.29 -8.85 5.68
CA TYR A 29 2.80 -7.72 4.89
C TYR A 29 1.81 -6.86 5.67
N ILE A 30 0.82 -7.48 6.33
CA ILE A 30 -0.17 -6.77 7.16
C ILE A 30 0.50 -6.07 8.35
N ARG A 31 1.52 -6.67 8.98
CA ARG A 31 2.31 -6.00 10.03
C ARG A 31 2.94 -4.72 9.52
N ASN A 32 3.56 -4.74 8.34
CA ASN A 32 4.14 -3.57 7.71
C ASN A 32 3.07 -2.50 7.44
N VAL A 33 1.92 -2.88 6.87
CA VAL A 33 0.79 -1.96 6.63
C VAL A 33 0.26 -1.33 7.93
N VAL A 34 0.15 -2.11 9.01
CA VAL A 34 -0.29 -1.60 10.32
C VAL A 34 0.74 -0.64 10.91
N GLN A 35 2.03 -0.94 10.80
CA GLN A 35 3.10 -0.05 11.24
C GLN A 35 3.08 1.27 10.48
N LEU A 36 2.96 1.23 9.15
CA LEU A 36 2.78 2.39 8.31
C LEU A 36 1.57 3.23 8.76
N ARG A 37 0.40 2.61 8.93
CA ARG A 37 -0.83 3.31 9.38
C ARG A 37 -0.68 3.94 10.77
N ARG A 38 0.12 3.32 11.66
CA ARG A 38 0.44 3.88 12.98
C ARG A 38 1.36 5.09 12.87
N ARG A 39 2.41 4.99 12.05
CA ARG A 39 3.41 6.05 11.85
C ARG A 39 2.83 7.32 11.20
N HIS A 40 1.88 7.17 10.27
CA HIS A 40 1.30 8.29 9.52
C HIS A 40 -0.15 8.60 9.93
N PRO A 41 -0.40 9.67 10.70
CA PRO A 41 -1.76 10.15 10.98
C PRO A 41 -2.58 10.45 9.72
N SER A 42 -1.94 10.82 8.60
CA SER A 42 -2.60 11.06 7.31
C SER A 42 -3.41 9.87 6.82
N LEU A 43 -2.92 8.64 7.01
CA LEU A 43 -3.66 7.44 6.60
C LEU A 43 -4.93 7.20 7.45
N ARG A 44 -4.99 7.76 8.66
CA ARG A 44 -6.13 7.62 9.58
C ARG A 44 -7.14 8.76 9.45
N LYS A 45 -6.66 10.00 9.42
CA LYS A 45 -7.48 11.22 9.51
C LYS A 45 -7.30 12.19 8.34
N GLY A 46 -6.37 11.91 7.44
CA GLY A 46 -6.02 12.81 6.36
C GLY A 46 -7.08 12.91 5.27
N VAL A 47 -7.09 14.05 4.60
CA VAL A 47 -7.88 14.28 3.39
C VAL A 47 -7.28 13.45 2.25
N LEU A 48 -8.15 12.86 1.42
CA LEU A 48 -7.76 12.11 0.23
C LEU A 48 -7.84 13.01 -1.00
N LYS A 49 -6.80 13.01 -1.83
CA LYS A 49 -6.78 13.67 -3.14
C LYS A 49 -6.32 12.67 -4.20
N THR A 50 -7.15 12.42 -5.21
CA THR A 50 -6.76 11.57 -6.35
C THR A 50 -5.68 12.26 -7.19
N LEU A 51 -4.65 11.50 -7.55
CA LEU A 51 -3.55 11.94 -8.43
C LEU A 51 -3.67 11.29 -9.82
N VAL A 52 -3.95 9.98 -9.87
CA VAL A 52 -4.14 9.21 -11.10
C VAL A 52 -5.34 8.29 -10.91
N ILE A 53 -6.22 8.22 -11.90
CA ILE A 53 -7.30 7.25 -11.97
C ILE A 53 -7.38 6.68 -13.39
N GLU A 54 -7.24 5.36 -13.47
CA GLU A 54 -7.31 4.55 -14.68
C GLU A 54 -8.16 3.31 -14.37
N PRO A 55 -8.58 2.50 -15.36
CA PRO A 55 -9.46 1.36 -15.12
C PRO A 55 -8.99 0.42 -14.00
N ASP A 56 -7.70 0.06 -13.99
CA ASP A 56 -7.12 -0.86 -13.02
C ASP A 56 -6.18 -0.20 -12.01
N VAL A 57 -5.91 1.10 -12.15
CA VAL A 57 -4.93 1.81 -11.34
C VAL A 57 -5.53 3.03 -10.66
N TRP A 58 -5.28 3.13 -9.36
CA TRP A 58 -5.68 4.29 -8.58
C TRP A 58 -4.52 4.77 -7.71
N VAL A 59 -4.10 6.01 -7.94
CA VAL A 59 -3.07 6.67 -7.13
C VAL A 59 -3.68 7.88 -6.45
N TYR A 60 -3.53 7.96 -5.13
CA TYR A 60 -4.05 9.06 -4.33
C TYR A 60 -3.06 9.50 -3.25
N LEU A 61 -3.14 10.77 -2.90
CA LEU A 61 -2.45 11.39 -1.77
C LEU A 61 -3.37 11.38 -0.55
N LYS A 62 -2.86 10.94 0.60
CA LYS A 62 -3.43 11.19 1.93
C LYS A 62 -2.58 12.25 2.61
N GLN A 63 -3.21 13.34 3.04
CA GLN A 63 -2.53 14.43 3.72
C GLN A 63 -3.22 14.82 5.02
N TYR A 64 -2.43 15.00 6.08
CA TYR A 64 -2.87 15.55 7.35
C TYR A 64 -1.79 16.50 7.88
N PHE A 65 -2.04 17.81 7.82
CA PHE A 65 -1.04 18.85 8.07
C PHE A 65 0.23 18.62 7.22
N ASN A 66 1.36 18.37 7.88
CA ASN A 66 2.68 18.15 7.29
C ASN A 66 2.99 16.67 7.06
N ASP A 67 2.07 15.76 7.36
CA ASP A 67 2.21 14.32 7.08
C ASP A 67 1.52 13.99 5.76
N LYS A 68 2.28 13.47 4.80
CA LYS A 68 1.80 13.11 3.47
C LYS A 68 2.24 11.71 3.10
N VAL A 69 1.30 10.94 2.56
CA VAL A 69 1.55 9.59 2.03
C VAL A 69 0.85 9.45 0.69
N ILE A 70 1.55 9.01 -0.33
CA ILE A 70 0.95 8.64 -1.62
C ILE A 70 0.77 7.13 -1.65
N VAL A 71 -0.42 6.69 -2.05
CA VAL A 71 -0.77 5.28 -2.19
C VAL A 71 -1.18 5.03 -3.63
N GLY A 72 -0.50 4.10 -4.28
CA GLY A 72 -0.86 3.55 -5.59
C GLY A 72 -1.37 2.12 -5.44
N LEU A 73 -2.49 1.82 -6.08
CA LEU A 73 -3.10 0.50 -6.13
C LEU A 73 -3.22 0.07 -7.58
N ASN A 74 -2.85 -1.18 -7.87
CA ASN A 74 -3.04 -1.79 -9.17
C ASN A 74 -3.82 -3.11 -9.00
N ARG A 75 -5.06 -3.15 -9.48
CA ARG A 75 -5.89 -4.36 -9.49
C ARG A 75 -5.71 -5.20 -10.77
N GLY A 76 -4.92 -4.73 -11.71
CA GLY A 76 -4.63 -5.41 -12.97
C GLY A 76 -3.65 -6.57 -12.78
N GLY A 77 -3.70 -7.52 -13.72
CA GLY A 77 -2.79 -8.68 -13.76
C GLY A 77 -1.40 -8.38 -14.32
N THR A 78 -1.14 -7.14 -14.72
CA THR A 78 0.15 -6.68 -15.26
C THR A 78 0.65 -5.45 -14.49
N PRO A 79 1.97 -5.28 -14.34
CA PRO A 79 2.53 -4.05 -13.78
C PRO A 79 2.14 -2.84 -14.61
N LYS A 80 1.92 -1.69 -13.95
CA LYS A 80 1.53 -0.45 -14.62
C LYS A 80 2.45 0.69 -14.23
N THR A 81 3.01 1.37 -15.23
CA THR A 81 3.84 2.57 -15.03
C THR A 81 2.99 3.83 -15.02
N VAL A 82 3.13 4.64 -13.97
CA VAL A 82 2.42 5.93 -13.81
C VAL A 82 3.42 7.07 -13.71
N GLN A 83 3.07 8.21 -14.30
CA GLN A 83 3.84 9.43 -14.14
C GLN A 83 3.31 10.22 -12.95
N LEU A 84 4.19 10.54 -12.00
CA LEU A 84 3.85 11.34 -10.83
C LEU A 84 4.68 12.63 -10.82
N LYS A 85 4.01 13.75 -10.56
CA LYS A 85 4.66 15.04 -10.31
C LYS A 85 4.78 15.23 -8.81
N LEU A 86 5.96 14.92 -8.28
CA LEU A 86 6.25 14.97 -6.85
C LEU A 86 6.99 16.26 -6.50
N THR A 87 6.48 16.96 -5.49
CA THR A 87 7.21 18.04 -4.82
C THR A 87 7.90 17.46 -3.59
N GLY A 88 9.20 17.70 -3.42
CA GLY A 88 9.98 17.17 -2.30
C GLY A 88 10.57 15.79 -2.57
N ARG A 89 11.15 15.20 -1.53
CA ARG A 89 11.79 13.88 -1.57
C ARG A 89 10.83 12.83 -1.01
N TRP A 90 10.68 11.73 -1.72
CA TRP A 90 9.79 10.64 -1.34
C TRP A 90 10.58 9.33 -1.27
N VAL A 91 10.15 8.42 -0.40
CA VAL A 91 10.74 7.08 -0.30
C VAL A 91 9.63 6.03 -0.37
N ASP A 92 9.85 5.00 -1.18
CA ASP A 92 8.98 3.83 -1.21
C ASP A 92 9.14 3.01 0.08
N TYR A 93 8.04 2.74 0.77
CA TYR A 93 8.04 2.04 2.04
C TYR A 93 8.50 0.57 1.95
N PHE A 94 8.21 -0.10 0.83
CA PHE A 94 8.54 -1.51 0.65
C PHE A 94 9.90 -1.73 -0.01
N THR A 95 10.27 -0.89 -0.99
CA THR A 95 11.55 -1.05 -1.70
C THR A 95 12.69 -0.21 -1.11
N GLY A 96 12.36 0.91 -0.45
CA GLY A 96 13.33 1.89 0.02
C GLY A 96 13.81 2.87 -1.05
N ASP A 97 13.28 2.77 -2.27
CA ASP A 97 13.70 3.62 -3.40
C ASP A 97 13.32 5.08 -3.16
N THR A 98 14.25 5.98 -3.45
CA THR A 98 14.00 7.43 -3.34
C THR A 98 13.51 8.00 -4.67
N LEU A 99 12.45 8.79 -4.63
CA LEU A 99 11.80 9.41 -5.78
C LEU A 99 11.66 10.92 -5.56
N SER A 100 11.89 11.73 -6.59
CA SER A 100 11.74 13.19 -6.52
C SER A 100 11.49 13.82 -7.89
N GLY A 101 10.69 14.89 -7.93
CA GLY A 101 10.40 15.62 -9.16
C GLY A 101 9.36 14.92 -10.04
N ASN A 102 9.51 15.05 -11.37
CA ASN A 102 8.67 14.32 -12.32
C ASN A 102 9.28 12.95 -12.54
N VAL A 103 8.61 11.90 -12.06
CA VAL A 103 9.15 10.54 -12.08
C VAL A 103 8.12 9.55 -12.62
N GLU A 104 8.62 8.57 -13.37
CA GLU A 104 7.86 7.38 -13.73
C GLU A 104 8.10 6.32 -12.67
N THR A 105 7.02 5.76 -12.14
CA THR A 105 7.09 4.68 -11.15
C THR A 105 6.17 3.55 -11.55
N THR A 106 6.59 2.31 -11.29
CA THR A 106 5.83 1.11 -11.64
C THR A 106 5.11 0.58 -10.42
N ILE A 107 3.81 0.34 -10.54
CA ILE A 107 3.00 -0.35 -9.54
C ILE A 107 2.90 -1.81 -9.97
N PRO A 108 3.36 -2.79 -9.16
CA PRO A 108 3.30 -4.21 -9.50
C PRO A 108 1.87 -4.69 -9.79
N ALA A 109 1.73 -5.78 -10.54
CA ALA A 109 0.45 -6.46 -10.74
C ALA A 109 -0.16 -6.91 -9.41
N LEU A 110 -1.47 -6.70 -9.22
CA LEU A 110 -2.18 -7.01 -7.96
C LEU A 110 -1.48 -6.43 -6.72
N GLY A 111 -0.78 -5.30 -6.90
CA GLY A 111 0.19 -4.78 -5.96
C GLY A 111 -0.10 -3.36 -5.51
N THR A 112 0.80 -2.85 -4.68
CA THR A 112 0.73 -1.49 -4.16
C THR A 112 2.06 -0.77 -4.28
N LEU A 113 1.98 0.55 -4.34
CA LEU A 113 3.09 1.48 -4.22
C LEU A 113 2.76 2.39 -3.03
N ILE A 114 3.69 2.57 -2.11
CA ILE A 114 3.47 3.42 -0.94
C ILE A 114 4.66 4.36 -0.80
N LEU A 115 4.43 5.65 -1.01
CA LEU A 115 5.48 6.66 -0.91
C LEU A 115 5.27 7.55 0.32
N GLU A 116 6.33 7.72 1.08
CA GLU A 116 6.40 8.60 2.24
C GLU A 116 7.21 9.86 1.91
N GLU A 117 6.72 11.03 2.32
CA GLU A 117 7.49 12.28 2.18
C GLU A 117 8.60 12.31 3.24
N VAL A 118 9.86 12.45 2.78
CA VAL A 118 11.03 12.63 3.63
C VAL A 118 11.29 14.12 3.82
N LYS A 119 11.53 14.51 5.07
CA LYS A 119 11.89 15.89 5.44
C LYS A 119 13.36 16.19 5.19
#